data_AF-A0A2E1V218-F1
#
_entry.id   AF-A0A2E1V218-F1
#
_cell.length_a   1.000
_cell.length_b   1.000
_cell.length_c   1.000
_cell.angle_alpha   90.00
_cell.angle_beta   90.00
_cell.angle_gamma   90.00
#
_symmetry.space_group_name_H-M   'P 1'
#
loop_
_entity.id
_entity.type
_entity.pdbx_description
1 polymer ?
#
loop_
_entity_poly.entity_id
_entity_poly.type
_entity_poly.pdbx_seq_one_letter_code
_entity_poly.pdbx_strand_id
1 'polypeptide(L)'
;MILDTSYLIKNLISGTLVYLKGMNLELSIEQEIILESSLKSELEKDFKLQKKTPTQIINIFLNEELRLNISLTPHDLGEKARDQIIVWGISKAKNLEGK
;
A
#
# COMPACT_ATOMS: atom_id res chain seq x y z
N MET A 1 -9.47 15.43 9.08
CA MET A 1 -9.58 14.10 8.43
C MET A 1 -8.67 13.17 9.22
N ILE A 2 -9.24 12.18 9.90
CA ILE A 2 -8.47 11.15 10.60
C ILE A 2 -8.19 10.07 9.57
N LEU A 3 -6.92 9.66 9.43
CA LEU A 3 -6.56 8.54 8.56
C LEU A 3 -7.12 7.24 9.16
N ASP A 4 -7.92 6.52 8.39
CA ASP A 4 -8.28 5.14 8.70
C ASP A 4 -7.29 4.20 8.03
N THR A 5 -6.30 3.72 8.79
CA THR A 5 -5.26 2.83 8.29
C THR A 5 -5.82 1.49 7.79
N SER A 6 -6.87 0.95 8.43
CA SER A 6 -7.49 -0.30 8.00
C SER A 6 -8.19 -0.12 6.65
N TYR A 7 -8.88 1.00 6.46
CA TYR A 7 -9.49 1.34 5.18
C TYR A 7 -8.45 1.59 4.08
N LEU A 8 -7.33 2.26 4.38
CA LEU A 8 -6.20 2.40 3.46
C LEU A 8 -5.69 1.04 3.00
N ILE A 9 -5.33 0.15 3.94
CA ILE A 9 -4.79 -1.18 3.66
C ILE A 9 -5.75 -2.00 2.77
N LYS A 10 -7.04 -2.00 3.11
CA LYS A 10 -8.06 -2.70 2.32
C LYS A 10 -8.09 -2.22 0.86
N ASN A 11 -8.04 -0.91 0.63
CA ASN A 11 -8.06 -0.36 -0.73
C ASN A 11 -6.75 -0.61 -1.48
N LEU A 12 -5.61 -0.62 -0.79
CA LEU A 12 -4.31 -0.98 -1.38
C LEU A 12 -4.29 -2.44 -1.87
N ILE A 13 -4.78 -3.38 -1.04
CA ILE A 13 -4.89 -4.79 -1.42
C ILE A 13 -5.85 -4.94 -2.60
N SER A 14 -7.05 -4.36 -2.51
CA SER A 14 -8.03 -4.42 -3.60
C SER A 14 -7.48 -3.85 -4.90
N GLY A 15 -6.76 -2.73 -4.86
CA GLY A 15 -6.14 -2.12 -6.04
C GLY A 15 -5.05 -3.00 -6.64
N THR A 16 -4.22 -3.63 -5.78
CA THR A 16 -3.17 -4.57 -6.20
C THR A 16 -3.76 -5.79 -6.90
N LEU A 17 -4.82 -6.38 -6.33
CA LEU A 17 -5.51 -7.53 -6.93
C LEU A 17 -6.13 -7.20 -8.29
N VAL A 18 -6.78 -6.02 -8.41
CA VAL A 18 -7.34 -5.55 -9.68
C VAL A 18 -6.26 -5.33 -10.73
N TYR A 19 -5.14 -4.71 -10.35
CA TYR A 19 -3.99 -4.50 -11.24
C TYR A 19 -3.43 -5.83 -11.76
N LEU A 20 -3.16 -6.79 -10.86
CA LEU A 20 -2.64 -8.10 -11.23
C LEU A 20 -3.60 -8.89 -12.12
N LYS A 21 -4.90 -8.80 -11.85
CA LYS A 21 -5.92 -9.41 -12.71
C LYS A 21 -5.88 -8.86 -14.13
N GLY A 22 -5.58 -7.57 -14.30
CA GLY A 22 -5.35 -6.97 -15.62
C GLY A 22 -4.15 -7.55 -16.38
N MET A 23 -3.22 -8.18 -15.66
CA MET A 23 -2.06 -8.91 -16.20
C MET A 23 -2.28 -10.43 -16.30
N ASN A 24 -3.51 -10.92 -16.09
CA ASN A 24 -3.83 -12.36 -15.94
C ASN A 24 -3.03 -13.05 -14.82
N LEU A 25 -2.73 -12.32 -13.76
CA LEU A 25 -2.09 -12.83 -12.54
C LEU A 25 -3.08 -12.78 -11.38
N GLU A 26 -3.00 -13.78 -10.50
CA GLU A 26 -3.78 -13.84 -9.27
C GLU A 26 -2.86 -14.20 -8.11
N LEU A 27 -3.14 -13.64 -6.93
CA LEU A 27 -2.42 -14.01 -5.72
C LEU A 27 -3.03 -15.28 -5.14
N SER A 28 -2.19 -16.15 -4.59
CA SER A 28 -2.66 -17.19 -3.67
C SER A 28 -3.10 -16.56 -2.34
N ILE A 29 -3.89 -17.30 -1.56
CA ILE A 29 -4.30 -16.86 -0.22
C ILE A 29 -3.07 -16.54 0.66
N GLU A 30 -2.02 -17.35 0.56
CA GLU A 30 -0.77 -17.12 1.30
C GLU A 30 -0.10 -15.79 0.89
N GLN A 31 -0.08 -15.50 -0.41
CA GLN A 31 0.47 -14.25 -0.94
C GLN A 31 -0.36 -13.03 -0.52
N GLU A 32 -1.68 -13.14 -0.48
CA GLU A 32 -2.55 -12.08 0.07
C GLU A 32 -2.25 -11.81 1.55
N ILE A 33 -2.08 -12.86 2.35
CA ILE A 33 -1.73 -12.75 3.78
C ILE A 33 -0.35 -12.08 3.96
N ILE A 34 0.63 -12.42 3.12
CA ILE A 34 1.97 -11.81 3.16
C ILE A 34 1.90 -10.32 2.79
N LEU A 35 1.14 -9.97 1.74
CA LEU A 35 0.92 -8.58 1.35
C LEU A 35 0.24 -7.79 2.48
N GLU A 36 -0.84 -8.32 3.05
CA GLU A 36 -1.56 -7.68 4.15
C GLU A 36 -0.65 -7.49 5.38
N SER A 37 0.13 -8.51 5.74
CA SER A 37 1.06 -8.45 6.86
C SER A 37 2.17 -7.42 6.62
N SER A 38 2.69 -7.34 5.39
CA SER A 38 3.71 -6.35 5.02
C SER A 38 3.17 -4.92 5.14
N LEU A 39 1.95 -4.68 4.67
CA LEU A 39 1.26 -3.39 4.79
C LEU A 39 0.99 -3.02 6.25
N LYS A 40 0.43 -3.93 7.05
CA LYS A 40 0.16 -3.69 8.49
C LYS A 40 1.43 -3.39 9.26
N SER A 41 2.47 -4.22 9.08
CA SER A 41 3.74 -4.09 9.79
C SER A 41 4.40 -2.73 9.61
N GLU A 42 4.08 -2.01 8.54
CA GLU A 42 4.62 -0.69 8.26
C GLU A 42 3.61 0.42 8.54
N LEU A 43 2.39 0.34 7.99
CA LEU A 43 1.43 1.44 8.01
C LEU A 43 0.72 1.63 9.36
N GLU A 44 0.76 0.64 10.25
CA GLU A 44 0.23 0.74 11.62
C GLU A 44 1.25 1.33 12.61
N LYS A 45 2.51 1.48 12.21
CA LYS A 45 3.52 2.17 13.03
C LYS A 45 3.18 3.65 13.16
N ASP A 46 3.66 4.27 14.23
CA ASP A 46 3.72 5.74 14.32
C ASP A 46 4.38 6.34 13.08
N PHE A 47 3.84 7.45 12.57
CA PHE A 47 4.31 8.07 11.34
C PHE A 47 5.83 8.32 11.29
N LYS A 48 6.45 8.62 12.44
CA LYS A 48 7.89 8.86 12.59
C LYS A 48 8.74 7.59 12.41
N LEU A 49 8.15 6.42 12.63
CA LEU A 49 8.79 5.11 12.50
C LEU A 49 8.53 4.47 11.13
N GLN A 50 7.57 4.99 10.36
CA GLN A 50 7.31 4.56 8.99
C GLN A 50 8.43 5.00 8.04
N LYS A 51 9.14 4.04 7.47
CA LYS A 51 10.26 4.16 6.53
C LYS A 51 9.85 4.03 5.06
N LYS A 52 8.76 3.33 4.76
CA LYS A 52 8.29 3.09 3.39
C LYS A 52 6.93 3.74 3.14
N THR A 53 6.72 4.19 1.91
CA THR A 53 5.41 4.61 1.42
C THR A 53 4.53 3.40 1.08
N PRO A 54 3.19 3.55 1.05
CA PRO A 54 2.28 2.48 0.62
C PRO A 54 2.68 1.81 -0.70
N THR A 55 3.00 2.59 -1.72
CA THR A 55 3.41 2.07 -3.04
C THR A 55 4.77 1.39 -3.01
N GLN A 56 5.72 1.87 -2.19
CA GLN A 56 6.99 1.17 -2.01
C GLN A 56 6.80 -0.21 -1.39
N ILE A 57 5.90 -0.36 -0.40
CA ILE A 57 5.63 -1.66 0.21
C ILE A 57 5.09 -2.64 -0.83
N ILE A 58 4.12 -2.20 -1.65
CA ILE A 58 3.52 -3.03 -2.70
C ILE A 58 4.56 -3.39 -3.77
N ASN A 59 5.34 -2.42 -4.25
CA ASN A 59 6.38 -2.69 -5.25
C ASN A 59 7.43 -3.69 -4.76
N ILE A 60 7.84 -3.58 -3.49
CA ILE A 60 8.74 -4.55 -2.86
C ILE A 60 8.12 -5.94 -2.88
N PHE A 61 6.89 -6.09 -2.40
CA PHE A 61 6.18 -7.38 -2.43
C PHE A 61 6.12 -7.97 -3.85
N LEU A 62 5.68 -7.19 -4.85
CA LEU A 62 5.51 -7.70 -6.21
C LEU A 62 6.84 -8.04 -6.90
N ASN A 63 7.93 -7.35 -6.55
CA ASN A 63 9.24 -7.59 -7.17
C ASN A 63 10.07 -8.65 -6.45
N GLU A 64 9.99 -8.72 -5.13
CA GLU A 64 10.77 -9.65 -4.33
C GLU A 64 10.04 -10.99 -4.17
N GLU A 65 8.75 -10.98 -3.83
CA GLU A 65 7.98 -12.20 -3.60
C GLU A 65 7.47 -12.82 -4.91
N LEU A 66 7.04 -11.99 -5.87
CA LEU A 66 6.45 -12.48 -7.13
C LEU A 66 7.38 -12.36 -8.35
N ARG A 67 8.54 -11.71 -8.21
CA ARG A 67 9.54 -11.54 -9.28
C ARG A 67 8.98 -10.90 -10.56
N LEU A 68 8.00 -10.00 -10.43
CA LEU A 68 7.29 -9.42 -11.57
C LEU A 68 8.05 -8.28 -12.26
N ASN A 69 9.08 -7.71 -11.64
CA ASN A 69 9.87 -6.58 -12.15
C ASN A 69 8.98 -5.41 -12.64
N ILE A 70 8.06 -4.97 -11.79
CA ILE A 70 7.10 -3.90 -12.04
C ILE A 70 7.35 -2.67 -11.16
N SER A 71 6.87 -1.53 -11.63
CA SER A 71 6.92 -0.27 -10.89
C SER A 71 5.53 0.37 -10.89
N LEU A 72 4.75 0.05 -9.87
CA LEU A 72 3.44 0.63 -9.63
C LEU A 72 3.54 2.04 -9.08
N THR A 73 2.69 2.90 -9.61
CA THR A 73 2.38 4.22 -9.09
C THR A 73 1.04 4.19 -8.35
N PRO A 74 0.70 5.23 -7.56
CA PRO A 74 -0.62 5.31 -6.93
C PRO A 74 -1.79 5.25 -7.93
N HIS A 75 -1.60 5.70 -9.17
CA HIS A 75 -2.65 5.68 -10.20
C HIS A 75 -3.03 4.26 -10.61
N ASP A 76 -2.06 3.35 -10.64
CA ASP A 76 -2.25 1.97 -11.07
C ASP A 76 -3.11 1.16 -10.08
N LEU A 77 -3.21 1.61 -8.83
CA LEU A 77 -4.01 0.99 -7.77
C LEU A 77 -5.48 1.43 -7.77
N GLY A 78 -5.86 2.32 -8.69
CA GLY A 78 -7.20 2.88 -8.78
C GLY A 78 -7.45 4.07 -7.85
N GLU A 79 -8.52 4.80 -8.15
CA GLU A 79 -8.85 6.09 -7.53
C GLU A 79 -8.97 6.02 -6.01
N LYS A 80 -9.65 5.01 -5.47
CA LYS A 80 -9.81 4.87 -4.02
C LYS A 80 -8.47 4.72 -3.31
N ALA A 81 -7.59 3.85 -3.80
CA ALA A 81 -6.26 3.66 -3.21
C ALA A 81 -5.42 4.93 -3.34
N ARG A 82 -5.41 5.56 -4.53
CA ARG A 82 -4.70 6.81 -4.79
C ARG A 82 -5.10 7.91 -3.81
N ASP A 83 -6.40 8.13 -3.63
CA ASP A 83 -6.91 9.19 -2.76
C ASP A 83 -6.55 8.92 -1.29
N GLN A 84 -6.60 7.65 -0.85
CA GLN A 84 -6.16 7.28 0.50
C GLN A 84 -4.65 7.44 0.71
N ILE A 85 -3.82 7.18 -0.32
CA ILE A 85 -2.38 7.44 -0.27
C ILE A 85 -2.10 8.95 -0.10
N ILE A 86 -2.86 9.81 -0.78
CA ILE A 86 -2.76 11.27 -0.63
C ILE A 86 -3.11 11.68 0.80
N VAL A 87 -4.23 11.18 1.35
CA VAL A 87 -4.64 11.46 2.73
C VAL A 87 -3.59 10.98 3.73
N TRP A 88 -2.99 9.80 3.52
CA TRP A 88 -1.88 9.28 4.31
C TRP A 88 -0.67 10.23 4.26
N GLY A 89 -0.27 10.69 3.08
CA GLY A 89 0.87 11.60 2.90
C GLY A 89 0.67 12.93 3.62
N ILE A 90 -0.52 13.53 3.50
CA ILE A 90 -0.89 14.75 4.21
C ILE A 90 -0.88 14.53 5.73
N SER A 91 -1.42 13.41 6.20
CA SER A 91 -1.48 13.08 7.63
C SER A 91 -0.08 12.88 8.23
N LYS A 92 0.79 12.20 7.48
CA LYS A 92 2.20 12.00 7.86
C LYS A 92 2.95 13.33 7.93
N ALA A 93 2.82 14.19 6.91
CA ALA A 93 3.45 15.50 6.89
C ALA A 93 3.02 16.34 8.10
N LYS A 94 1.71 16.45 8.38
CA LYS A 94 1.19 17.19 9.54
C LYS A 94 1.71 16.65 10.88
N ASN A 95 1.85 15.33 11.02
CA ASN A 95 2.39 14.73 12.24
C ASN A 95 3.88 15.04 12.45
N LEU A 96 4.63 15.23 11.36
CA LEU A 96 6.05 15.56 11.39
C LEU A 96 6.30 17.07 11.54
N GLU A 97 5.46 17.91 10.95
CA GLU A 97 5.51 19.38 11.05
C GLU A 97 5.01 19.90 12.41
N GLY A 98 4.06 19.21 13.05
CA GLY A 98 3.55 19.56 14.38
C GLY A 98 4.50 19.20 15.54
N LYS A 99 5.80 19.08 15.26
CA LYS A 99 6.86 18.88 16.24
C LYS A 99 7.68 20.15 16.43
#